data_AF-A0A1V5QK28-F1
#
_entry.id   AF-A0A1V5QK28-F1
#
_cell.length_a   1.000
_cell.length_b   1.000
_cell.length_c   1.000
_cell.angle_alpha   90.00
_cell.angle_beta   90.00
_cell.angle_gamma   90.00
#
_symmetry.space_group_name_H-M   'P 1'
#
loop_
_entity.id
_entity.type
_entity.pdbx_description
1 polymer ?
#
loop_
_entity_poly.entity_id
_entity_poly.type
_entity_poly.pdbx_seq_one_letter_code
_entity_poly.pdbx_strand_id
1 'polypeptide(L)'
;MLSFGNVSEATVATLGLNPSRQEFLNQKGRELSGAERRFETLSSLGVNSLESATEAELHRVVNACNNYFSGKPYRLWFNQLEPVLKSAGASYYDGTACHIDLVQWATDPVWGKIKNRDVRATLIEEDAPFLCNQLKVGSFRLLLINGRGVMQQFERMTGIELRRAGVVKGTSAASDMSVGELPNGTRVVAWSVNVQSSRGVCSELRAALASRVGELAS
;
A
#
# COMPACT_ATOMS: atom_id res chain seq x y z
N MET A 1 0.17 -8.41 -9.54
CA MET A 1 0.77 -7.07 -9.35
C MET A 1 1.76 -7.17 -8.20
N LEU A 2 2.83 -6.37 -8.22
CA LEU A 2 3.92 -6.47 -7.23
C LEU A 2 3.96 -5.26 -6.29
N SER A 3 3.66 -4.08 -6.80
CA SER A 3 3.69 -2.82 -6.07
C SER A 3 3.01 -1.73 -6.90
N PHE A 4 2.81 -0.58 -6.26
CA PHE A 4 2.49 0.67 -6.93
C PHE A 4 3.71 1.59 -6.82
N GLY A 5 4.36 1.85 -7.96
CA GLY A 5 5.63 2.56 -8.00
C GLY A 5 6.84 1.63 -7.81
N ASN A 6 8.03 2.19 -8.04
CA ASN A 6 9.27 1.44 -8.05
C ASN A 6 9.83 1.21 -6.63
N VAL A 7 9.77 -0.03 -6.16
CA VAL A 7 10.25 -0.43 -4.82
C VAL A 7 11.77 -0.30 -4.68
N SER A 8 12.55 -0.47 -5.75
CA SER A 8 14.02 -0.41 -5.67
C SER A 8 14.57 1.02 -5.64
N GLU A 9 13.78 2.00 -6.06
CA GLU A 9 14.19 3.41 -6.11
C GLU A 9 13.53 4.26 -5.01
N ALA A 10 12.35 3.84 -4.52
CA ALA A 10 11.65 4.57 -3.47
C ALA A 10 12.41 4.54 -2.13
N THR A 11 12.41 5.68 -1.45
CA THR A 11 13.00 5.82 -0.11
C THR A 11 11.95 5.73 0.99
N VAL A 12 10.68 5.96 0.66
CA VAL A 12 9.55 5.84 1.59
C VAL A 12 8.53 4.86 1.02
N ALA A 13 8.12 3.89 1.82
CA ALA A 13 7.03 3.00 1.46
C ALA A 13 5.78 3.32 2.30
N THR A 14 4.62 3.16 1.69
CA THR A 14 3.36 3.05 2.42
C THR A 14 2.85 1.62 2.35
N LEU A 15 2.26 1.12 3.43
CA LEU A 15 1.73 -0.24 3.52
C LEU A 15 0.20 -0.22 3.60
N GLY A 16 -0.42 -0.88 2.63
CA GLY A 16 -1.86 -1.11 2.54
C GLY A 16 -2.23 -2.57 2.84
N LEU A 17 -3.50 -2.88 2.64
CA LEU A 17 -4.03 -4.22 2.89
C LEU A 17 -3.97 -5.07 1.63
N ASN A 18 -4.66 -4.62 0.58
CA ASN A 18 -4.68 -5.28 -0.70
C ASN A 18 -5.18 -4.30 -1.79
N PRO A 19 -4.88 -4.59 -3.07
CA PRO A 19 -5.33 -3.79 -4.19
C PRO A 19 -6.84 -3.76 -4.34
N SER A 20 -7.38 -2.62 -4.78
CA SER A 20 -8.77 -2.55 -5.20
C SER A 20 -8.97 -3.26 -6.54
N ARG A 21 -10.10 -3.95 -6.72
CA ARG A 21 -10.51 -4.44 -8.06
C ARG A 21 -10.62 -3.30 -9.09
N GLN A 22 -10.79 -2.07 -8.63
CA GLN A 22 -10.85 -0.87 -9.49
C GLN A 22 -9.49 -0.48 -10.07
N GLU A 23 -8.41 -1.14 -9.67
CA GLU A 23 -7.11 -1.05 -10.35
C GLU A 23 -7.10 -1.80 -11.69
N PHE A 24 -8.02 -2.75 -11.87
CA PHE A 24 -8.13 -3.61 -13.04
C PHE A 24 -9.43 -3.38 -13.81
N LEU A 25 -10.51 -2.99 -13.12
CA LEU A 25 -11.85 -2.88 -13.68
C LEU A 25 -12.40 -1.46 -13.54
N ASN A 26 -13.18 -1.00 -14.52
CA ASN A 26 -13.98 0.20 -14.39
C ASN A 26 -15.25 -0.05 -13.53
N GLN A 27 -16.04 1.01 -13.32
CA GLN A 27 -17.27 0.96 -12.53
C GLN A 27 -18.33 -0.03 -13.08
N LYS A 28 -18.27 -0.36 -14.37
CA LYS A 28 -19.15 -1.33 -15.03
C LYS A 28 -18.61 -2.77 -14.96
N GLY A 29 -17.50 -2.99 -14.25
CA GLY A 29 -16.85 -4.30 -14.12
C GLY A 29 -16.09 -4.75 -15.37
N ARG A 30 -15.86 -3.86 -16.34
CA ARG A 30 -15.06 -4.19 -17.54
C ARG A 30 -13.61 -3.83 -17.31
N GLU A 31 -12.71 -4.65 -17.83
CA GLU A 31 -11.27 -4.43 -17.74
C GLU A 31 -10.84 -3.05 -18.28
N LEU A 32 -9.90 -2.43 -17.58
CA LEU A 32 -9.24 -1.21 -18.02
C LEU A 32 -8.27 -1.51 -19.16
N SER A 33 -8.34 -0.74 -20.25
CA SER A 33 -7.55 -0.98 -21.46
C SER A 33 -6.96 0.31 -22.02
N GLY A 34 -5.97 0.18 -22.91
CA GLY A 34 -5.28 1.31 -23.52
C GLY A 34 -4.66 2.23 -22.46
N ALA A 35 -4.86 3.55 -22.61
CA ALA A 35 -4.36 4.55 -21.68
C ALA A 35 -5.03 4.53 -20.28
N GLU A 36 -6.13 3.80 -20.12
CA GLU A 36 -6.82 3.64 -18.83
C GLU A 36 -6.25 2.48 -18.00
N ARG A 37 -5.49 1.57 -18.63
CA ARG A 37 -4.91 0.42 -17.96
C ARG A 37 -3.86 0.87 -16.95
N ARG A 38 -3.95 0.34 -15.73
CA ARG A 38 -2.95 0.59 -14.68
C ARG A 38 -1.99 -0.57 -14.48
N PHE A 39 -2.52 -1.80 -14.58
CA PHE A 39 -1.73 -3.02 -14.48
C PHE A 39 -2.07 -3.97 -15.61
N GLU A 40 -1.12 -4.82 -15.95
CA GLU A 40 -1.34 -5.92 -16.86
C GLU A 40 -2.21 -7.01 -16.19
N THR A 41 -3.10 -7.57 -16.99
CA THR A 41 -3.92 -8.77 -16.75
C THR A 41 -3.49 -9.88 -17.71
N LEU A 42 -3.92 -11.12 -17.44
CA LEU A 42 -3.76 -12.24 -18.37
C LEU A 42 -4.28 -11.89 -19.78
N SER A 43 -5.46 -11.26 -19.86
CA SER A 43 -6.06 -10.83 -21.13
C SER A 43 -5.22 -9.79 -21.87
N SER A 44 -4.68 -8.80 -21.17
CA SER A 44 -3.84 -7.75 -21.77
C SER A 44 -2.44 -8.22 -22.19
N LEU A 45 -1.98 -9.32 -21.59
CA LEU A 45 -0.75 -10.01 -21.98
C LEU A 45 -1.00 -10.98 -23.13
N GLY A 46 -2.23 -11.49 -23.29
CA GLY A 46 -2.57 -12.49 -24.29
C GLY A 46 -2.19 -13.92 -23.86
N VAL A 47 -2.04 -14.15 -22.55
CA VAL A 47 -1.65 -15.44 -21.97
C VAL A 47 -2.79 -16.03 -21.15
N ASN A 48 -2.82 -17.36 -21.02
CA ASN A 48 -3.83 -18.04 -20.21
C ASN A 48 -3.43 -18.17 -18.74
N SER A 49 -2.13 -18.09 -18.45
CA SER A 49 -1.58 -18.12 -17.10
C SER A 49 -0.22 -17.42 -17.05
N LEU A 50 0.21 -17.01 -15.86
CA LEU A 50 1.54 -16.38 -15.70
C LEU A 50 2.68 -17.37 -15.88
N GLU A 51 2.45 -18.67 -15.64
CA GLU A 51 3.42 -19.74 -15.88
C GLU A 51 3.74 -19.90 -17.37
N SER A 52 2.79 -19.55 -18.25
CA SER A 52 3.01 -19.53 -19.70
C SER A 52 3.60 -18.22 -20.23
N ALA A 53 3.78 -17.21 -19.36
CA ALA A 53 4.26 -15.91 -19.77
C ALA A 53 5.76 -15.95 -20.11
N THR A 54 6.09 -15.34 -21.24
CA THR A 54 7.46 -15.05 -21.66
C THR A 54 8.11 -14.00 -20.75
N GLU A 55 9.43 -13.95 -20.76
CA GLU A 55 10.18 -12.91 -20.04
C GLU A 55 9.75 -11.50 -20.45
N ALA A 56 9.47 -11.27 -21.73
CA ALA A 56 8.98 -9.99 -22.23
C ALA A 56 7.61 -9.60 -21.62
N GLU A 57 6.71 -10.56 -21.42
CA GLU A 57 5.41 -10.33 -20.79
C GLU A 57 5.56 -10.06 -19.28
N LEU A 58 6.45 -10.81 -18.61
CA LEU A 58 6.77 -10.55 -17.20
C LEU A 58 7.42 -9.16 -17.01
N HIS A 59 8.29 -8.74 -17.93
CA HIS A 59 8.86 -7.40 -17.94
C HIS A 59 7.78 -6.32 -18.07
N ARG A 60 6.73 -6.55 -18.86
CA ARG A 60 5.57 -5.63 -18.92
C ARG A 60 4.86 -5.51 -17.59
N VAL A 61 4.66 -6.61 -16.86
CA VAL A 61 4.05 -6.60 -15.52
C VAL A 61 4.89 -5.75 -14.55
N VAL A 62 6.20 -5.97 -14.52
CA VAL A 62 7.13 -5.21 -13.66
C VAL A 62 7.14 -3.73 -14.05
N ASN A 63 7.23 -3.43 -15.34
CA ASN A 63 7.22 -2.06 -15.85
C ASN A 63 5.92 -1.33 -15.51
N ALA A 64 4.77 -1.99 -15.58
CA ALA A 64 3.50 -1.39 -15.17
C ALA A 64 3.47 -1.06 -13.67
N CYS A 65 4.06 -1.92 -12.82
CA CYS A 65 4.18 -1.66 -11.38
C CYS A 65 5.10 -0.46 -11.10
N ASN A 66 6.31 -0.46 -11.68
CA ASN A 66 7.31 0.59 -11.46
C ASN A 66 6.82 1.97 -11.93
N ASN A 67 6.09 2.01 -13.05
CA ASN A 67 5.59 3.24 -13.66
C ASN A 67 4.14 3.59 -13.28
N TYR A 68 3.59 2.97 -12.23
CA TYR A 68 2.18 3.14 -11.85
C TYR A 68 1.77 4.61 -11.69
N PHE A 69 2.59 5.41 -10.99
CA PHE A 69 2.28 6.81 -10.68
C PHE A 69 2.51 7.79 -11.83
N SER A 70 3.30 7.42 -12.85
CA SER A 70 3.47 8.22 -14.07
C SER A 70 2.33 8.00 -15.08
N GLY A 71 1.56 6.92 -14.94
CA GLY A 71 0.40 6.62 -15.79
C GLY A 71 -0.90 7.28 -15.31
N LYS A 72 -1.97 6.48 -15.23
CA LYS A 72 -3.29 6.90 -14.72
C LYS A 72 -3.60 6.28 -13.35
N PRO A 73 -2.83 6.64 -12.29
CA PRO A 73 -2.99 6.02 -10.97
C PRO A 73 -4.37 6.31 -10.38
N TYR A 74 -4.77 5.55 -9.36
CA TYR A 74 -6.02 5.77 -8.66
C TYR A 74 -5.94 6.99 -7.72
N ARG A 75 -5.81 8.18 -8.32
CA ARG A 75 -5.55 9.45 -7.62
C ARG A 75 -6.51 9.73 -6.48
N LEU A 76 -7.80 9.38 -6.62
CA LEU A 76 -8.79 9.59 -5.57
C LEU A 76 -8.42 8.89 -4.25
N TRP A 77 -7.78 7.71 -4.33
CA TRP A 77 -7.32 6.95 -3.19
C TRP A 77 -5.95 7.44 -2.70
N PHE A 78 -4.97 7.54 -3.60
CA PHE A 78 -3.58 7.88 -3.25
C PHE A 78 -3.40 9.33 -2.79
N ASN A 79 -4.16 10.28 -3.33
CA ASN A 79 -4.08 11.69 -2.92
C ASN A 79 -4.48 11.93 -1.47
N GLN A 80 -5.16 10.98 -0.82
CA GLN A 80 -5.50 11.11 0.60
C GLN A 80 -4.27 10.92 1.51
N LEU A 81 -3.27 10.15 1.07
CA LEU A 81 -2.01 9.91 1.77
C LEU A 81 -0.89 10.86 1.34
N GLU A 82 -1.01 11.46 0.16
CA GLU A 82 0.00 12.35 -0.40
C GLU A 82 0.45 13.49 0.57
N PRO A 83 -0.45 14.17 1.32
CA PRO A 83 0.00 15.17 2.29
C PRO A 83 0.88 14.60 3.42
N VAL A 84 0.63 13.35 3.82
CA VAL A 84 1.40 12.64 4.86
C VAL A 84 2.77 12.24 4.33
N LEU A 85 2.86 11.83 3.06
CA LEU A 85 4.16 11.58 2.43
C LEU A 85 4.96 12.87 2.29
N LYS A 86 4.32 13.96 1.85
CA LYS A 86 4.98 15.25 1.67
C LYS A 86 5.55 15.81 2.97
N SER A 87 4.87 15.63 4.10
CA SER A 87 5.42 16.03 5.40
C SER A 87 6.62 15.19 5.84
N ALA A 88 6.75 13.97 5.32
CA ALA A 88 7.93 13.14 5.46
C ALA A 88 8.99 13.41 4.37
N GLY A 89 8.79 14.38 3.47
CA GLY A 89 9.75 14.69 2.39
C GLY A 89 9.76 13.66 1.26
N ALA A 90 8.63 13.03 0.96
CA ALA A 90 8.47 12.11 -0.17
C ALA A 90 7.15 12.34 -0.92
N SER A 91 7.02 11.75 -2.12
CA SER A 91 5.79 11.80 -2.94
C SER A 91 5.68 10.54 -3.78
N TYR A 92 4.43 10.11 -4.02
CA TYR A 92 4.20 9.07 -5.03
C TYR A 92 4.55 9.55 -6.44
N TYR A 93 4.42 10.84 -6.70
CA TYR A 93 4.43 11.41 -8.05
C TYR A 93 5.81 11.86 -8.52
N ASP A 94 6.80 11.93 -7.63
CA ASP A 94 8.21 12.17 -7.96
C ASP A 94 9.09 10.90 -7.88
N GLY A 95 8.47 9.74 -7.61
CA GLY A 95 9.15 8.44 -7.51
C GLY A 95 9.85 8.18 -6.18
N THR A 96 9.88 9.14 -5.24
CA THR A 96 10.53 8.94 -3.93
C THR A 96 9.73 8.05 -2.99
N ALA A 97 8.43 7.84 -3.27
CA ALA A 97 7.58 6.93 -2.53
C ALA A 97 6.90 5.86 -3.40
N CYS A 98 6.73 4.67 -2.82
CA CYS A 98 5.93 3.60 -3.39
C CYS A 98 4.82 3.15 -2.41
N HIS A 99 3.88 2.37 -2.91
CA HIS A 99 2.90 1.66 -2.09
C HIS A 99 3.04 0.15 -2.31
N ILE A 100 3.03 -0.57 -1.20
CA ILE A 100 3.03 -2.03 -1.15
C ILE A 100 1.84 -2.48 -0.30
N ASP A 101 1.34 -3.68 -0.55
CA ASP A 101 0.21 -4.25 0.18
C ASP A 101 0.65 -5.48 0.97
N LEU A 102 -0.09 -5.83 2.03
CA LEU A 102 0.06 -7.10 2.72
C LEU A 102 -0.28 -8.29 1.81
N VAL A 103 -1.29 -8.11 0.95
CA VAL A 103 -1.79 -9.12 0.02
C VAL A 103 -1.76 -8.54 -1.39
N GLN A 104 -1.09 -9.20 -2.34
CA GLN A 104 -0.84 -8.69 -3.71
C GLN A 104 -2.05 -8.83 -4.64
N TRP A 105 -3.12 -9.47 -4.15
CA TRP A 105 -4.29 -9.84 -4.93
C TRP A 105 -5.47 -8.89 -4.67
N ALA A 106 -6.03 -8.35 -5.74
CA ALA A 106 -7.37 -7.79 -5.69
C ALA A 106 -8.37 -8.93 -5.52
N THR A 107 -9.26 -8.84 -4.53
CA THR A 107 -10.24 -9.90 -4.22
C THR A 107 -11.64 -9.55 -4.71
N ASP A 108 -12.39 -10.56 -5.17
CA ASP A 108 -13.84 -10.49 -5.37
C ASP A 108 -14.52 -11.68 -4.67
N PRO A 109 -15.26 -11.47 -3.57
CA PRO A 109 -15.67 -10.18 -3.02
C PRO A 109 -14.50 -9.35 -2.46
N VAL A 110 -14.64 -8.02 -2.47
CA VAL A 110 -13.63 -7.10 -1.89
C VAL A 110 -13.28 -7.51 -0.46
N TRP A 111 -12.04 -7.31 -0.03
CA TRP A 111 -11.49 -7.85 1.21
C TRP A 111 -12.45 -7.82 2.40
N GLY A 112 -13.03 -6.65 2.70
CA GLY A 112 -13.96 -6.44 3.81
C GLY A 112 -15.23 -7.31 3.78
N LYS A 113 -15.60 -7.84 2.61
CA LYS A 113 -16.75 -8.73 2.38
C LYS A 113 -16.40 -10.23 2.37
N ILE A 114 -15.12 -10.61 2.40
CA ILE A 114 -14.70 -12.01 2.58
C ILE A 114 -15.06 -12.43 4.02
N LYS A 115 -16.14 -13.19 4.20
CA LYS A 115 -16.63 -13.57 5.54
C LYS A 115 -15.79 -14.66 6.21
N ASN A 116 -15.23 -15.56 5.40
CA ASN A 116 -14.40 -16.65 5.89
C ASN A 116 -13.05 -16.11 6.36
N ARG A 117 -12.73 -16.32 7.64
CA ARG A 117 -11.48 -15.85 8.25
C ARG A 117 -10.28 -16.69 7.81
N ASP A 118 -10.47 -17.98 7.58
CA ASP A 118 -9.41 -18.89 7.16
C ASP A 118 -8.92 -18.50 5.77
N VAL A 119 -9.83 -18.17 4.85
CA VAL A 119 -9.47 -17.64 3.52
C VAL A 119 -8.63 -16.36 3.63
N ARG A 120 -8.99 -15.44 4.54
CA ARG A 120 -8.18 -14.23 4.75
C ARG A 120 -6.81 -14.55 5.35
N ALA A 121 -6.74 -15.50 6.28
CA ALA A 121 -5.49 -15.93 6.89
C ALA A 121 -4.57 -16.57 5.85
N THR A 122 -5.08 -17.50 5.03
CA THR A 122 -4.33 -18.12 3.94
C THR A 122 -3.77 -17.08 2.96
N LEU A 123 -4.58 -16.12 2.50
CA LEU A 123 -4.09 -15.06 1.59
C LEU A 123 -2.96 -14.23 2.21
N ILE A 124 -3.04 -13.95 3.51
CA ILE A 124 -1.98 -13.23 4.23
C ILE A 124 -0.73 -14.09 4.38
N GLU A 125 -0.88 -15.36 4.77
CA GLU A 125 0.24 -16.27 4.98
C GLU A 125 0.99 -16.56 3.68
N GLU A 126 0.28 -16.75 2.57
CA GLU A 126 0.86 -17.00 1.25
C GLU A 126 1.66 -15.80 0.72
N ASP A 127 1.19 -14.56 0.95
CA ASP A 127 1.88 -13.35 0.50
C ASP A 127 2.93 -12.83 1.50
N ALA A 128 2.97 -13.35 2.73
CA ALA A 128 3.93 -12.91 3.76
C ALA A 128 5.40 -13.03 3.34
N PRO A 129 5.87 -14.14 2.72
CA PRO A 129 7.24 -14.24 2.25
C PRO A 129 7.59 -13.17 1.23
N PHE A 130 6.66 -12.84 0.32
CA PHE A 130 6.86 -11.82 -0.70
C PHE A 130 6.98 -10.43 -0.08
N LEU A 131 6.05 -10.05 0.82
CA LEU A 131 6.13 -8.78 1.55
C LEU A 131 7.44 -8.65 2.34
N CYS A 132 7.81 -9.69 3.08
CA CYS A 132 9.07 -9.71 3.85
C CYS A 132 10.28 -9.53 2.94
N ASN A 133 10.27 -10.10 1.73
CA ASN A 133 11.31 -9.88 0.73
C ASN A 133 11.31 -8.43 0.23
N GLN A 134 10.16 -7.84 -0.06
CA GLN A 134 10.07 -6.43 -0.46
C GLN A 134 10.62 -5.48 0.61
N LEU A 135 10.30 -5.72 1.88
CA LEU A 135 10.80 -4.92 3.00
C LEU A 135 12.31 -5.08 3.24
N LYS A 136 12.88 -6.23 2.87
CA LYS A 136 14.33 -6.51 2.97
C LYS A 136 15.12 -5.90 1.82
N VAL A 137 14.60 -6.02 0.59
CA VAL A 137 15.28 -5.57 -0.64
C VAL A 137 15.08 -4.07 -0.87
N GLY A 138 13.92 -3.52 -0.48
CA GLY A 138 13.67 -2.09 -0.54
C GLY A 138 14.64 -1.31 0.35
N SER A 139 15.23 -0.25 -0.19
CA SER A 139 16.13 0.66 0.54
C SER A 139 15.34 1.76 1.24
N PHE A 140 14.28 1.39 1.95
CA PHE A 140 13.40 2.34 2.60
C PHE A 140 14.08 2.93 3.84
N ARG A 141 14.04 4.25 3.98
CA ARG A 141 14.32 4.89 5.27
C ARG A 141 13.09 4.93 6.18
N LEU A 142 11.89 4.86 5.57
CA LEU A 142 10.62 5.01 6.27
C LEU A 142 9.52 4.13 5.67
N LEU A 143 8.81 3.41 6.54
CA LEU A 143 7.60 2.66 6.24
C LEU A 143 6.40 3.28 6.98
N LEU A 144 5.38 3.68 6.24
CA LEU A 144 4.16 4.26 6.77
C LEU A 144 3.00 3.26 6.72
N ILE A 145 2.43 2.91 7.87
CA ILE A 145 1.36 1.90 7.96
C ILE A 145 0.01 2.58 8.23
N ASN A 146 -0.93 2.40 7.29
CA ASN A 146 -2.20 3.09 7.27
C ASN A 146 -3.36 2.21 7.74
N GLY A 147 -3.66 2.28 9.04
CA GLY A 147 -4.83 1.67 9.66
C GLY A 147 -4.52 0.47 10.54
N ARG A 148 -5.33 0.30 11.59
CA ARG A 148 -5.14 -0.70 12.65
C ARG A 148 -5.08 -2.13 12.13
N GLY A 149 -5.92 -2.48 11.16
CA GLY A 149 -5.94 -3.84 10.60
C GLY A 149 -4.63 -4.19 9.90
N VAL A 150 -4.04 -3.24 9.16
CA VAL A 150 -2.76 -3.42 8.48
C VAL A 150 -1.64 -3.51 9.50
N MET A 151 -1.63 -2.60 10.47
CA MET A 151 -0.67 -2.59 11.59
C MET A 151 -0.60 -3.93 12.31
N GLN A 152 -1.76 -4.47 12.73
CA GLN A 152 -1.82 -5.73 13.46
C GLN A 152 -1.33 -6.93 12.64
N GLN A 153 -1.56 -6.94 11.31
CA GLN A 153 -1.06 -8.01 10.45
C GLN A 153 0.44 -7.88 10.22
N PHE A 154 0.92 -6.65 10.01
CA PHE A 154 2.35 -6.37 9.90
C PHE A 154 3.11 -6.88 11.13
N GLU A 155 2.65 -6.57 12.35
CA GLU A 155 3.29 -7.04 13.59
C GLU A 155 3.31 -8.58 13.66
N ARG A 156 2.21 -9.24 13.28
CA ARG A 156 2.14 -10.71 13.22
C ARG A 156 3.09 -11.33 12.21
N MET A 157 3.14 -10.78 10.99
CA MET A 157 3.92 -11.34 9.88
C MET A 157 5.43 -11.11 10.06
N THR A 158 5.79 -9.97 10.64
CA THR A 158 7.21 -9.57 10.77
C THR A 158 7.79 -9.87 12.14
N GLY A 159 6.95 -10.07 13.16
CA GLY A 159 7.38 -10.16 14.56
C GLY A 159 7.85 -8.84 15.16
N ILE A 160 7.72 -7.72 14.44
CA ILE A 160 8.14 -6.39 14.90
C ILE A 160 7.02 -5.76 15.72
N GLU A 161 7.29 -5.53 17.00
CA GLU A 161 6.34 -4.85 17.90
C GLU A 161 6.42 -3.33 17.73
N LEU A 162 5.26 -2.69 17.51
CA LEU A 162 5.18 -1.24 17.38
C LEU A 162 4.78 -0.61 18.73
N ARG A 163 5.61 0.33 19.19
CA ARG A 163 5.42 1.03 20.46
C ARG A 163 4.50 2.23 20.27
N ARG A 164 3.57 2.44 21.20
CA ARG A 164 2.65 3.58 21.17
C ARG A 164 3.42 4.91 21.19
N ALA A 165 3.07 5.82 20.28
CA ALA A 165 3.71 7.11 20.07
C ALA A 165 2.75 8.31 20.25
N GLY A 166 1.62 8.08 20.92
CA GLY A 166 0.62 9.09 21.26
C GLY A 166 -0.68 8.91 20.47
N VAL A 167 -1.48 9.98 20.44
CA VAL A 167 -2.77 10.04 19.76
C VAL A 167 -2.86 11.35 18.99
N VAL A 168 -3.29 11.26 17.73
CA VAL A 168 -3.63 12.42 16.90
C VAL A 168 -5.15 12.57 16.91
N LYS A 169 -5.65 13.78 17.19
CA LYS A 169 -7.08 14.07 17.25
C LYS A 169 -7.46 14.99 16.10
N GLY A 170 -8.62 14.74 15.51
CA GLY A 170 -9.39 15.73 14.75
C GLY A 170 -10.76 15.92 15.38
N THR A 171 -11.59 16.76 14.78
CA THR A 171 -12.91 17.11 15.33
C THR A 171 -13.81 15.90 15.61
N SER A 172 -13.82 14.88 14.74
CA SER A 172 -14.79 13.76 14.81
C SER A 172 -14.17 12.39 15.01
N ALA A 173 -12.84 12.29 15.02
CA ALA A 173 -12.13 11.03 15.16
C ALA A 173 -10.74 11.26 15.74
N ALA A 174 -10.18 10.21 16.34
CA ALA A 174 -8.80 10.19 16.82
C ALA A 174 -8.10 8.95 16.27
N SER A 175 -6.78 9.03 16.14
CA SER A 175 -5.93 7.94 15.71
C SER A 175 -4.80 7.73 16.71
N ASP A 176 -4.67 6.51 17.21
CA ASP A 176 -3.47 6.10 17.92
C ASP A 176 -2.31 6.05 16.93
N MET A 177 -1.15 6.54 17.36
CA MET A 177 0.11 6.45 16.62
C MET A 177 0.99 5.40 17.26
N SER A 178 1.77 4.69 16.44
CA SER A 178 2.81 3.78 16.90
C SER A 178 4.07 3.92 16.06
N VAL A 179 5.22 3.59 16.64
CA VAL A 179 6.53 3.62 15.97
C VAL A 179 7.31 2.33 16.23
N GLY A 180 8.17 1.98 15.29
CA GLY A 180 9.09 0.86 15.40
C GLY A 180 10.24 1.00 14.42
N GLU A 181 11.03 -0.05 14.30
CA GLU A 181 12.16 -0.11 13.38
C GLU A 181 12.30 -1.54 12.86
N LEU A 182 12.53 -1.68 11.56
CA LEU A 182 12.89 -2.97 10.96
C LEU A 182 14.37 -3.28 11.21
N PRO A 183 14.81 -4.56 11.16
CA PRO A 183 16.21 -4.93 11.38
C PRO A 183 17.22 -4.28 10.43
N ASN A 184 16.78 -3.80 9.26
CA ASN A 184 17.61 -3.08 8.29
C ASN A 184 17.68 -1.56 8.54
N GLY A 185 17.15 -1.07 9.68
CA GLY A 185 17.14 0.35 10.04
C GLY A 185 15.98 1.15 9.44
N THR A 186 15.07 0.53 8.69
CA THR A 186 13.87 1.22 8.20
C THR A 186 13.00 1.64 9.39
N ARG A 187 12.77 2.94 9.55
CA ARG A 187 11.85 3.43 10.58
C ARG A 187 10.41 3.11 10.21
N VAL A 188 9.60 2.68 11.16
CA VAL A 188 8.16 2.41 10.96
C VAL A 188 7.35 3.45 11.71
N VAL A 189 6.41 4.09 11.02
CA VAL A 189 5.39 4.96 11.63
C VAL A 189 4.01 4.43 11.23
N ALA A 190 3.18 4.13 12.20
CA ALA A 190 1.86 3.54 11.99
C ALA A 190 0.78 4.36 12.67
N TRP A 191 -0.45 4.30 12.14
CA TRP A 191 -1.61 4.92 12.77
C TRP A 191 -2.87 4.06 12.64
N SER A 192 -3.80 4.20 13.57
CA SER A 192 -4.94 3.30 13.70
C SER A 192 -6.12 3.56 12.74
N VAL A 193 -6.32 4.80 12.29
CA VAL A 193 -7.38 5.12 11.30
C VAL A 193 -6.95 4.77 9.88
N ASN A 194 -7.88 4.31 9.03
CA ASN A 194 -7.63 4.24 7.60
C ASN A 194 -8.04 5.59 6.98
N VAL A 195 -7.08 6.32 6.41
CA VAL A 195 -7.28 7.69 5.93
C VAL A 195 -8.30 7.80 4.78
N GLN A 196 -8.50 6.71 4.04
CA GLN A 196 -9.38 6.63 2.87
C GLN A 196 -10.81 6.20 3.22
N SER A 197 -11.02 5.41 4.29
CA SER A 197 -12.31 4.77 4.54
C SER A 197 -12.84 4.83 5.97
N SER A 198 -12.05 5.27 6.96
CA SER A 198 -12.54 5.36 8.34
C SER A 198 -13.56 6.50 8.49
N ARG A 199 -14.64 6.24 9.23
CA ARG A 199 -15.67 7.23 9.56
C ARG A 199 -15.06 8.37 10.38
N GLY A 200 -15.42 9.61 10.05
CA GLY A 200 -14.98 10.80 10.79
C GLY A 200 -13.59 11.32 10.41
N VAL A 201 -12.89 10.69 9.45
CA VAL A 201 -11.65 11.25 8.90
C VAL A 201 -11.97 12.49 8.08
N CYS A 202 -11.52 13.64 8.57
CA CYS A 202 -11.64 14.95 7.92
C CYS A 202 -10.26 15.49 7.48
N SER A 203 -10.27 16.61 6.76
CA SER A 203 -9.04 17.31 6.35
C SER A 203 -8.15 17.70 7.54
N GLU A 204 -8.75 18.12 8.65
CA GLU A 204 -8.04 18.45 9.90
C GLU A 204 -7.28 17.23 10.45
N LEU A 205 -7.94 16.07 10.57
CA LEU A 205 -7.26 14.85 11.04
C LEU A 205 -6.12 14.45 10.10
N ARG A 206 -6.30 14.58 8.78
CA ARG A 206 -5.24 14.29 7.79
C ARG A 206 -4.05 15.25 7.94
N ALA A 207 -4.31 16.54 8.15
CA ALA A 207 -3.26 17.53 8.38
C ALA A 207 -2.52 17.26 9.70
N ALA A 208 -3.24 16.92 10.77
CA ALA A 208 -2.65 16.58 12.06
C ALA A 208 -1.80 15.30 11.98
N LEU A 209 -2.27 14.27 11.25
CA LEU A 209 -1.49 13.07 10.96
C LEU A 209 -0.22 13.40 10.17
N ALA A 210 -0.33 14.23 9.12
CA ALA A 210 0.82 14.65 8.32
C ALA A 210 1.86 15.36 9.18
N SER A 211 1.46 16.33 10.01
CA SER A 211 2.37 17.02 10.93
C SER A 211 3.08 16.03 11.85
N ARG A 212 2.32 15.13 12.49
CA ARG A 212 2.88 14.16 13.44
C ARG A 212 3.81 13.16 12.76
N VAL A 213 3.51 12.74 11.53
CA VAL A 213 4.40 11.88 10.74
C VAL A 213 5.70 12.60 10.41
N GLY A 214 5.66 13.88 10.02
CA GLY A 214 6.87 14.67 9.76
C GLY A 214 7.80 14.72 10.98
N GLU A 215 7.24 14.94 12.18
CA GLU A 215 7.99 14.93 13.44
C GLU A 215 8.64 13.56 13.74
N LEU A 216 7.94 12.46 13.49
CA LEU A 216 8.42 11.10 13.78
C LEU A 216 9.36 10.54 12.69
N ALA A 217 9.26 11.08 11.47
CA ALA A 217 10.08 10.70 10.32
C ALA A 217 11.45 11.41 10.26
N SER A 218 11.62 12.47 11.07
CA SER A 218 12.87 13.23 11.23
C SER A 218 13.91 12.45 12.03
#